data_AF-A0A1Q6ZDY0-F1
#
_entry.id   AF-A0A1Q6ZDY0-F1
#
_cell.length_a   1.000
_cell.length_b   1.000
_cell.length_c   1.000
_cell.angle_alpha   90.00
_cell.angle_beta   90.00
_cell.angle_gamma   90.00
#
_symmetry.space_group_name_H-M   'P 1'
#
loop_
_entity.id
_entity.type
_entity.pdbx_description
1 polymer ?
#
loop_
_entity_poly.entity_id
_entity_poly.type
_entity_poly.pdbx_seq_one_letter_code
_entity_poly.pdbx_strand_id
1 'polypeptide(L)'
;MPLLALQSQQLTATELSVGGAAVMARHTFAGAELGIARRPGTETRIAVAFAGGSDDGHAAGRAQLTLQLLVNPTARNGMGLFAGLGAACSGRRGSAGKGWLAVLLGLEAAPGRRNSWYVELGLAGGARVAAGWRLRKFPVWWR
;
A
#
# COMPACT_ATOMS: atom_id res chain seq x y z
N MET A 1 8.23 19.26 38.02
CA MET A 1 8.49 19.32 36.56
C MET A 1 8.08 17.98 35.94
N PRO A 2 6.81 17.75 35.57
CA PRO A 2 6.41 16.50 34.94
C PRO A 2 6.65 16.59 33.43
N LEU A 3 7.74 15.99 32.95
CA LEU A 3 8.17 15.96 31.54
C LEU A 3 7.98 14.57 30.88
N LEU A 4 7.13 13.69 31.43
CA LEU A 4 7.09 12.27 31.03
C LEU A 4 5.72 11.68 30.65
N ALA A 5 4.66 12.48 30.53
CA ALA A 5 3.30 11.95 30.28
C ALA A 5 2.64 12.42 28.97
N LEU A 6 3.34 13.18 28.12
CA LEU A 6 2.88 13.63 26.81
C LEU A 6 3.84 13.11 25.73
N GLN A 7 3.30 12.56 24.62
CA GLN A 7 4.00 12.07 23.41
C GLN A 7 4.68 10.69 23.54
N SER A 8 3.96 9.59 23.35
CA SER A 8 3.58 9.16 22.00
C SER A 8 2.26 8.38 22.02
N GLN A 9 1.12 9.07 21.88
CA GLN A 9 -0.09 8.36 21.47
C GLN A 9 0.15 7.79 20.07
N GLN A 10 0.43 6.48 19.99
CA GLN A 10 0.67 5.79 18.74
C GLN A 10 -0.59 5.89 17.88
N LEU A 11 -0.48 6.56 16.73
CA LEU A 11 -1.59 6.67 15.80
C LEU A 11 -1.76 5.34 15.07
N THR A 12 -2.52 4.44 15.67
CA THR A 12 -2.92 3.19 15.02
C THR A 12 -4.05 3.44 14.03
N ALA A 13 -4.13 2.64 12.97
CA ALA A 13 -5.22 2.71 12.00
C ALA A 13 -5.35 1.38 11.28
N THR A 14 -6.59 0.98 11.00
CA THR A 14 -6.87 -0.03 9.97
C THR A 14 -7.24 0.70 8.70
N GLU A 15 -6.68 0.27 7.58
CA GLU A 15 -6.90 0.87 6.29
C GLU A 15 -7.39 -0.17 5.28
N LEU A 16 -8.24 0.29 4.37
CA LEU A 16 -8.74 -0.46 3.23
C LEU A 16 -8.40 0.35 1.98
N SER A 17 -7.88 -0.30 0.95
CA SER A 17 -7.62 0.34 -0.34
C SER A 17 -8.32 -0.38 -1.47
N VAL A 18 -8.71 0.41 -2.47
CA VAL A 18 -9.24 -0.07 -3.75
C VAL A 18 -8.66 0.78 -4.87
N GLY A 19 -8.28 0.14 -5.97
CA GLY A 19 -7.62 0.84 -7.07
C GLY A 19 -7.31 -0.06 -8.25
N GLY A 20 -6.31 0.35 -9.02
CA GLY A 20 -5.74 -0.43 -10.11
C GLY A 20 -4.23 -0.53 -9.97
N ALA A 21 -3.68 -1.61 -10.52
CA ALA A 21 -2.25 -1.84 -10.58
C ALA A 21 -1.85 -2.40 -11.94
N ALA A 22 -0.67 -2.00 -12.40
CA ALA A 22 -0.02 -2.53 -13.58
C ALA A 22 1.43 -2.91 -13.26
N VAL A 23 1.93 -3.97 -13.89
CA VAL A 23 3.34 -4.38 -13.80
C VAL A 23 3.88 -4.60 -15.21
N MET A 24 4.85 -3.77 -15.60
CA MET A 24 5.54 -3.87 -16.88
C MET A 24 6.80 -4.73 -16.73
N ALA A 25 6.80 -5.88 -17.40
CA ALA A 25 7.90 -6.83 -17.48
C ALA A 25 8.02 -7.35 -18.92
N ARG A 26 8.42 -8.63 -19.13
CA ARG A 26 8.32 -9.25 -20.47
C ARG A 26 6.88 -9.29 -21.00
N HIS A 27 5.94 -9.53 -20.09
CA HIS A 27 4.50 -9.41 -20.33
C HIS A 27 3.93 -8.40 -19.33
N THR A 28 2.94 -7.63 -19.75
CA THR A 28 2.33 -6.60 -18.92
C THR A 28 1.12 -7.15 -18.21
N PHE A 29 1.13 -7.09 -16.88
CA PHE A 29 -0.06 -7.30 -16.07
C PHE A 29 -0.81 -5.98 -15.90
N ALA A 30 -2.14 -6.00 -15.97
CA ALA A 30 -3.01 -4.91 -15.55
C ALA A 30 -4.25 -5.47 -14.86
N GLY A 31 -4.65 -4.88 -13.73
CA GLY A 31 -5.79 -5.38 -12.96
C GLY A 31 -6.31 -4.41 -11.90
N ALA A 32 -7.47 -4.75 -11.36
CA ALA A 32 -8.05 -4.09 -10.20
C ALA A 32 -7.38 -4.61 -8.93
N GLU A 33 -7.09 -3.72 -7.98
CA GLU A 33 -6.41 -4.03 -6.72
C GLU A 33 -7.32 -3.73 -5.52
N LEU A 34 -7.30 -4.63 -4.54
CA LEU A 34 -7.86 -4.44 -3.21
C LEU A 34 -6.76 -4.65 -2.18
N GLY A 35 -6.73 -3.82 -1.15
CA GLY A 35 -5.73 -3.93 -0.10
C GLY A 35 -6.27 -3.66 1.29
N ILE A 36 -5.57 -4.21 2.27
CA ILE A 36 -5.80 -4.01 3.69
C ILE A 36 -4.47 -3.66 4.31
N ALA A 37 -4.45 -2.64 5.17
CA ALA A 37 -3.26 -2.28 5.91
C ALA A 37 -3.54 -2.00 7.38
N ARG A 38 -2.51 -2.17 8.19
CA ARG A 38 -2.50 -1.85 9.61
C ARG A 38 -1.32 -0.93 9.92
N ARG A 39 -1.58 0.17 10.63
CA ARG A 39 -0.54 0.98 11.26
C ARG A 39 -0.33 0.52 12.70
N PRO A 40 0.73 -0.26 13.01
CA PRO A 40 1.03 -0.65 14.38
C PRO A 40 1.59 0.53 15.20
N GLY A 41 2.20 1.50 14.54
CA GLY A 41 2.68 2.75 15.12
C GLY A 41 2.40 3.92 14.19
N THR A 42 2.85 5.11 14.57
CA THR A 42 2.57 6.34 13.81
C THR A 42 3.18 6.30 12.41
N GLU A 43 4.43 5.88 12.28
CA GLU A 43 5.23 5.99 11.04
C GLU A 43 5.37 4.68 10.28
N THR A 44 4.76 3.60 10.75
CA THR A 44 4.87 2.27 10.14
C THR A 44 3.51 1.77 9.70
N ARG A 45 3.47 1.09 8.55
CA ARG A 45 2.29 0.41 8.02
C ARG A 45 2.68 -0.95 7.48
N ILE A 46 1.89 -1.97 7.81
CA ILE A 46 1.97 -3.29 7.20
C ILE A 46 0.77 -3.39 6.25
N ALA A 47 1.01 -3.63 4.97
CA ALA A 47 -0.01 -3.65 3.94
C ALA A 47 0.02 -4.95 3.13
N VAL A 48 -1.16 -5.51 2.88
CA VAL A 48 -1.37 -6.62 1.95
C VAL A 48 -2.29 -6.14 0.84
N ALA A 49 -1.94 -6.42 -0.40
CA ALA A 49 -2.72 -6.10 -1.58
C ALA A 49 -2.89 -7.35 -2.47
N PHE A 50 -4.06 -7.46 -3.08
CA PHE A 50 -4.41 -8.49 -4.05
C PHE A 50 -4.93 -7.80 -5.31
N ALA A 51 -4.41 -8.20 -6.46
CA ALA A 51 -4.87 -7.71 -7.75
C ALA A 51 -5.35 -8.86 -8.64
N GLY A 52 -6.50 -8.68 -9.26
CA GLY A 52 -7.06 -9.57 -10.27
C GLY A 52 -7.14 -8.85 -11.62
N GLY A 53 -6.67 -9.49 -12.68
CA GLY A 53 -6.59 -8.85 -13.98
C GLY A 53 -6.15 -9.79 -15.08
N SER A 54 -5.45 -9.25 -16.07
CA SER A 54 -4.91 -10.00 -17.19
C SER A 54 -3.39 -9.87 -17.30
N ASP A 55 -2.76 -10.94 -17.77
CA ASP A 55 -1.37 -10.99 -18.18
C ASP A 55 -1.31 -11.77 -19.50
N ASP A 56 -0.85 -11.12 -20.56
CA ASP A 56 -0.79 -11.68 -21.92
C ASP A 56 -2.14 -12.25 -22.41
N GLY A 57 -3.23 -11.52 -22.16
CA GLY A 57 -4.59 -11.91 -22.54
C GLY A 57 -5.23 -13.02 -21.68
N HIS A 58 -4.54 -13.52 -20.66
CA HIS A 58 -5.05 -14.57 -19.78
C HIS A 58 -5.37 -14.03 -18.39
N ALA A 59 -6.38 -14.60 -17.75
CA ALA A 59 -6.71 -14.27 -16.36
C ALA A 59 -5.52 -14.55 -15.42
N ALA A 60 -5.14 -13.52 -14.67
CA ALA A 60 -3.99 -13.52 -13.78
C ALA A 60 -4.32 -12.88 -12.43
N GLY A 61 -3.63 -13.35 -11.40
CA GLY A 61 -3.72 -12.83 -10.04
C GLY A 61 -2.35 -12.44 -9.52
N ARG A 62 -2.30 -11.40 -8.71
CA ARG A 62 -1.10 -10.96 -7.99
C ARG A 62 -1.43 -10.70 -6.53
N ALA A 63 -0.46 -10.95 -5.66
CA ALA A 63 -0.54 -10.57 -4.26
C ALA A 63 0.77 -9.90 -3.85
N GLN A 64 0.68 -8.97 -2.90
CA GLN A 64 1.83 -8.24 -2.40
C GLN A 64 1.68 -7.98 -0.90
N LEU A 65 2.73 -8.26 -0.13
CA LEU A 65 2.85 -7.94 1.29
C LEU A 65 4.01 -6.98 1.46
N THR A 66 3.79 -5.83 2.12
CA THR A 66 4.82 -4.81 2.35
C THR A 66 4.80 -4.25 3.75
N LEU A 67 6.00 -3.95 4.25
CA LEU A 67 6.25 -3.02 5.34
C LEU A 67 6.53 -1.65 4.73
N GLN A 68 5.83 -0.62 5.19
CA GLN A 68 5.94 0.75 4.69
C GLN A 68 6.30 1.71 5.80
N LEU A 69 7.20 2.66 5.50
CA LEU A 69 7.61 3.78 6.35
C LEU A 69 6.97 5.06 5.81
N LEU A 70 6.30 5.81 6.70
CA LEU A 70 5.51 7.00 6.37
C LEU A 70 6.20 8.23 6.94
N VAL A 71 6.47 9.23 6.08
CA VAL A 71 7.22 10.44 6.49
C VAL A 71 6.35 11.40 7.31
N ASN A 72 5.08 11.58 6.93
CA ASN A 72 4.17 12.53 7.59
C ASN A 72 2.75 11.93 7.79
N PRO A 73 2.61 10.83 8.54
CA PRO A 73 1.39 10.02 8.62
C PRO A 73 0.19 10.74 9.25
N THR A 74 0.41 11.83 9.98
CA THR A 74 -0.61 12.61 10.71
C THR A 74 -1.10 13.84 9.93
N ALA A 75 -0.46 14.18 8.80
CA ALA A 75 -0.78 15.40 8.05
C ALA A 75 -2.22 15.36 7.50
N ARG A 76 -3.07 16.28 7.96
CA ARG A 76 -4.48 16.38 7.52
C ARG A 76 -4.65 17.11 6.18
N ASN A 77 -3.61 17.81 5.71
CA ASN A 77 -3.54 18.49 4.42
C ASN A 77 -2.16 18.24 3.77
N GLY A 78 -2.07 18.43 2.45
CA GLY A 78 -0.83 18.25 1.69
C GLY A 78 -0.55 16.80 1.27
N MET A 79 0.66 16.55 0.80
CA MET A 79 1.11 15.23 0.32
C MET A 79 2.03 14.57 1.36
N GLY A 80 1.84 13.28 1.58
CA GLY A 80 2.71 12.43 2.39
C GLY A 80 3.45 11.43 1.52
N LEU A 81 4.76 11.36 1.67
CA LEU A 81 5.59 10.34 1.05
C LEU A 81 5.66 9.10 1.94
N PHE A 82 5.70 7.94 1.32
CA PHE A 82 6.02 6.68 1.99
C PHE A 82 6.90 5.81 1.11
N ALA A 83 7.73 4.99 1.73
CA ALA A 83 8.53 3.97 1.05
C ALA A 83 8.18 2.60 1.63
N GLY A 84 8.29 1.54 0.83
CA GLY A 84 7.95 0.20 1.28
C GLY A 84 8.84 -0.88 0.70
N LEU A 85 8.98 -1.96 1.47
CA LEU A 85 9.71 -3.17 1.12
C LEU A 85 8.86 -4.39 1.47
N GLY A 86 8.95 -5.44 0.67
CA GLY A 86 8.34 -6.72 1.01
C GLY A 86 8.42 -7.74 -0.10
N ALA A 87 7.38 -8.55 -0.24
CA ALA A 87 7.33 -9.64 -1.22
C ALA A 87 6.08 -9.51 -2.08
N ALA A 88 6.21 -9.87 -3.35
CA ALA A 88 5.11 -10.00 -4.29
C ALA A 88 5.11 -11.39 -4.91
N CYS A 89 3.94 -11.91 -5.22
CA CYS A 89 3.79 -13.11 -6.02
C CYS A 89 2.72 -12.94 -7.08
N SER A 90 2.80 -13.74 -8.13
CA SER A 90 1.77 -13.82 -9.16
C SER A 90 1.46 -15.25 -9.53
N GLY A 91 0.23 -15.48 -9.97
CA GLY A 91 -0.23 -16.73 -10.56
C GLY A 91 -1.06 -16.46 -11.79
N ARG A 92 -0.98 -17.35 -12.78
CA ARG A 92 -1.79 -17.33 -14.00
C ARG A 92 -2.23 -18.75 -14.29
N ARG A 93 -3.46 -18.92 -14.80
CA ARG A 93 -3.98 -20.24 -15.14
C ARG A 93 -3.03 -20.94 -16.13
N GLY A 94 -2.58 -22.16 -15.80
CA GLY A 94 -1.69 -22.95 -16.64
C GLY A 94 -0.20 -22.64 -16.54
N SER A 95 0.24 -21.81 -15.57
CA SER A 95 1.66 -21.54 -15.32
C SER A 95 1.99 -21.60 -13.83
N ALA A 96 3.21 -22.05 -13.51
CA ALA A 96 3.74 -21.95 -12.15
C ALA A 96 3.81 -20.48 -11.72
N GLY A 97 3.47 -20.23 -10.45
CA GLY A 97 3.56 -18.90 -9.86
C GLY A 97 5.01 -18.45 -9.67
N LYS A 98 5.22 -17.14 -9.61
CA LYS A 98 6.54 -16.53 -9.40
C LYS A 98 6.49 -15.57 -8.23
N GLY A 99 7.59 -15.49 -7.48
CA GLY A 99 7.77 -14.59 -6.35
C GLY A 99 8.92 -13.61 -6.59
N TRP A 100 8.80 -12.41 -6.03
CA TRP A 100 9.78 -11.34 -6.14
C TRP A 100 9.88 -10.53 -4.86
N LEU A 101 11.04 -9.91 -4.65
CA LEU A 101 11.15 -8.80 -3.71
C LEU A 101 10.41 -7.59 -4.29
N ALA A 102 9.62 -6.94 -3.44
CA ALA A 102 8.87 -5.74 -3.76
C ALA A 102 9.51 -4.53 -3.10
N VAL A 103 9.85 -3.51 -3.87
CA VAL A 103 10.27 -2.19 -3.38
C VAL A 103 9.32 -1.15 -3.96
N LEU A 104 8.81 -0.23 -3.16
CA LEU A 104 7.91 0.82 -3.63
C LEU A 104 8.19 2.17 -2.99
N LEU A 105 7.82 3.21 -3.72
CA LEU A 105 7.72 4.59 -3.29
C LEU A 105 6.32 5.06 -3.62
N GLY A 106 5.66 5.72 -2.67
CA GLY A 106 4.30 6.19 -2.86
C GLY A 106 4.07 7.59 -2.32
N LEU A 107 3.05 8.20 -2.88
CA LEU A 107 2.51 9.49 -2.50
C LEU A 107 1.06 9.30 -2.09
N GLU A 108 0.68 9.94 -0.99
CA GLU A 108 -0.65 9.86 -0.40
C GLU A 108 -1.14 11.26 -0.08
N ALA A 109 -2.34 11.63 -0.52
CA ALA A 109 -2.92 12.91 -0.13
C ALA A 109 -3.41 12.84 1.31
N ALA A 110 -3.16 13.88 2.11
CA ALA A 110 -3.73 14.07 3.45
C ALA A 110 -3.76 12.76 4.30
N PRO A 111 -2.60 12.13 4.57
CA PRO A 111 -2.50 10.80 5.19
C PRO A 111 -3.15 10.69 6.59
N GLY A 112 -3.38 11.81 7.26
CA GLY A 112 -4.11 11.91 8.52
C GLY A 112 -5.64 11.94 8.39
N ARG A 113 -6.19 12.01 7.17
CA ARG A 113 -7.65 12.01 6.93
C ARG A 113 -8.21 10.60 6.77
N ARG A 114 -9.53 10.48 6.99
CA ARG A 114 -10.27 9.21 6.88
C ARG A 114 -10.28 8.63 5.46
N ASN A 115 -10.28 9.46 4.43
CA ASN A 115 -10.26 9.03 3.04
C ASN A 115 -9.19 9.81 2.29
N SER A 116 -8.41 9.15 1.45
CA SER A 116 -7.53 9.81 0.50
C SER A 116 -7.27 8.98 -0.74
N TRP A 117 -6.69 9.61 -1.76
CA TRP A 117 -6.06 8.89 -2.86
C TRP A 117 -4.59 8.63 -2.55
N TYR A 118 -4.03 7.66 -3.27
CA TYR A 118 -2.60 7.36 -3.29
C TYR A 118 -2.15 6.97 -4.70
N VAL A 119 -0.86 7.14 -4.96
CA VAL A 119 -0.16 6.62 -6.14
C VAL A 119 1.13 5.98 -5.66
N GLU A 120 1.45 4.82 -6.20
CA GLU A 120 2.63 4.01 -5.88
C GLU A 120 3.38 3.68 -7.16
N LEU A 121 4.71 3.75 -7.09
CA LEU A 121 5.65 3.29 -8.09
C LEU A 121 6.59 2.29 -7.42
N GLY A 122 6.97 1.22 -8.11
CA GLY A 122 7.84 0.22 -7.50
C GLY A 122 8.41 -0.81 -8.44
N LEU A 123 9.14 -1.75 -7.87
CA LEU A 123 9.72 -2.92 -8.52
C LEU A 123 9.17 -4.17 -7.83
N ALA A 124 8.49 -5.04 -8.57
CA ALA A 124 7.88 -6.27 -8.03
C ALA A 124 7.83 -7.38 -9.11
N GLY A 125 8.99 -7.73 -9.65
CA GLY A 125 9.10 -8.59 -10.85
C GLY A 125 8.93 -7.86 -12.18
N GLY A 126 9.05 -6.52 -12.13
CA GLY A 126 8.85 -5.56 -13.22
C GLY A 126 8.59 -4.19 -12.63
N ALA A 127 8.49 -3.16 -13.47
CA ALA A 127 8.09 -1.82 -13.04
C ALA A 127 6.59 -1.82 -12.71
N ARG A 128 6.24 -1.58 -11.44
CA ARG A 128 4.87 -1.54 -10.94
C ARG A 128 4.40 -0.09 -10.79
N VAL A 129 3.19 0.16 -11.22
CA VAL A 129 2.44 1.38 -10.88
C VAL A 129 1.12 0.96 -10.26
N ALA A 130 0.71 1.60 -9.17
CA ALA A 130 -0.62 1.43 -8.59
C ALA A 130 -1.21 2.79 -8.20
N ALA A 131 -2.52 2.92 -8.30
CA ALA A 131 -3.22 4.12 -7.87
C ALA A 131 -4.61 3.73 -7.36
N GLY A 132 -5.09 4.45 -6.35
CA GLY A 132 -6.40 4.16 -5.81
C GLY A 132 -6.81 5.06 -4.66
N TRP A 133 -7.90 4.66 -4.02
CA TRP A 133 -8.42 5.29 -2.82
C TRP A 133 -8.11 4.43 -1.60
N ARG A 134 -7.93 5.09 -0.47
CA ARG A 134 -7.59 4.50 0.82
C ARG A 134 -8.52 5.09 1.89
N LEU A 135 -9.32 4.21 2.46
CA LEU A 135 -10.18 4.49 3.60
C LEU A 135 -9.48 4.05 4.88
N ARG A 136 -9.54 4.87 5.93
CA ARG A 136 -8.90 4.64 7.22
C ARG A 136 -9.93 4.65 8.33
N LYS A 137 -9.76 3.76 9.30
CA LYS A 137 -10.48 3.78 10.56
C LYS A 137 -9.47 4.05 11.66
N PHE A 138 -9.48 5.30 12.14
CA PHE A 138 -8.67 5.75 13.27
C PHE A 138 -9.38 5.46 14.61
N PRO A 139 -8.62 5.47 15.73
CA PRO A 139 -9.16 5.47 17.07
C PRO A 139 -10.16 6.60 17.31
N VAL A 140 -11.06 6.39 18.27
CA VAL A 140 -12.16 7.33 18.57
C VAL A 140 -11.64 8.71 19.00
N TRP A 141 -10.47 8.77 19.64
CA TRP A 141 -9.85 10.01 20.12
C TRP A 141 -9.22 10.88 19.01
N TRP A 142 -9.10 10.38 17.77
CA TRP A 142 -8.41 11.06 16.66
C TRP A 142 -9.32 11.87 15.71
N ARG A 143 -10.61 12.05 16.03
CA ARG A 143 -11.54 12.77 15.14
C ARG A 143 -11.10 14.21 14.86
#